data_AF-A0A0V0HML3-F1
#
_entry.id   AF-A0A0V0HML3-F1
#
_cell.length_a   1.000
_cell.length_b   1.000
_cell.length_c   1.000
_cell.angle_alpha   90.00
_cell.angle_beta   90.00
_cell.angle_gamma   90.00
#
_symmetry.space_group_name_H-M   'P 1'
#
loop_
_entity.id
_entity.type
_entity.pdbx_description
1 polymer ?
#
loop_
_entity_poly.entity_id
_entity_poly.type
_entity_poly.pdbx_seq_one_letter_code
_entity_poly.pdbx_strand_id
1 'polypeptide(L)'
;MMVPMRSLGQDSWKIAAALMGSYIGGTINYVAICEALGVSPSVMAAGVAADNVICAIYFIALFSLASKIPPEASASSDDATQVVNLDPSNKPVLQIATAVAVSFAICKIGTSFCRFFGTQGCDLPAITAIVVLLGTLFPAYYRNLANAGDAVAIVLMQIFFAVVGASGSIRNVMNTTPSIFVFALVQVSVHLIATLGLGKLLGLDVKMLV
;
A
#
# COMPACT_ATOMS: atom_id res chain seq x y z
N MET A 1 -20.13 -6.44 -22.82
CA MET A 1 -18.75 -6.24 -22.32
C MET A 1 -18.83 -5.32 -21.12
N MET A 2 -18.69 -5.84 -19.89
CA MET A 2 -18.99 -5.07 -18.66
C MET A 2 -17.93 -4.02 -18.28
N VAL A 3 -16.73 -4.04 -18.87
CA VAL A 3 -15.69 -3.04 -18.62
C VAL A 3 -14.98 -2.69 -19.94
N PRO A 4 -15.01 -1.43 -20.41
CA PRO A 4 -14.44 -1.04 -21.71
C PRO A 4 -12.92 -0.79 -21.61
N MET A 5 -12.15 -1.78 -21.14
CA MET A 5 -10.68 -1.69 -21.05
C MET A 5 -10.01 -1.58 -22.42
N ARG A 6 -10.69 -1.92 -23.53
CA ARG A 6 -10.19 -1.77 -24.91
C ARG A 6 -9.76 -0.35 -25.26
N SER A 7 -10.28 0.68 -24.57
CA SER A 7 -9.90 2.07 -24.80
C SER A 7 -8.46 2.40 -24.37
N LEU A 8 -7.82 1.55 -23.56
CA LEU A 8 -6.44 1.72 -23.06
C LEU A 8 -5.38 1.10 -23.99
N GLY A 9 -5.78 0.53 -25.13
CA GLY A 9 -4.85 -0.02 -26.12
C GLY A 9 -3.93 -1.11 -25.55
N GLN A 10 -2.63 -1.01 -25.82
CA GLN A 10 -1.64 -2.01 -25.37
C GLN A 10 -1.36 -1.98 -23.86
N ASP A 11 -1.72 -0.90 -23.14
CA ASP A 11 -1.46 -0.78 -21.70
C ASP A 11 -2.61 -1.35 -20.84
N SER A 12 -3.74 -1.74 -21.47
CA SER A 12 -4.93 -2.26 -20.80
C SER A 12 -4.64 -3.42 -19.84
N TRP A 13 -3.89 -4.42 -20.31
CA TRP A 13 -3.55 -5.61 -19.51
C TRP A 13 -2.47 -5.33 -18.48
N LYS A 14 -1.58 -4.36 -18.76
CA LYS A 14 -0.52 -3.95 -17.83
C LYS A 14 -1.09 -3.24 -16.61
N ILE A 15 -2.05 -2.35 -16.83
CA ILE A 15 -2.78 -1.67 -15.76
C ILE A 15 -3.64 -2.64 -14.97
N ALA A 16 -4.29 -3.61 -15.62
CA ALA A 16 -5.01 -4.66 -14.91
C ALA A 16 -4.07 -5.44 -13.96
N ALA A 17 -2.88 -5.83 -14.45
CA ALA A 17 -1.89 -6.52 -13.64
C ALA A 17 -1.38 -5.65 -12.48
N ALA A 18 -1.10 -4.37 -12.74
CA ALA A 18 -0.66 -3.43 -11.71
C ALA A 18 -1.73 -3.21 -10.63
N LEU A 19 -2.99 -3.02 -11.02
CA LEU A 19 -4.11 -2.88 -10.08
C LEU A 19 -4.30 -4.14 -9.25
N MET A 20 -4.23 -5.33 -9.85
CA MET A 20 -4.26 -6.59 -9.09
C MET A 20 -3.12 -6.67 -8.08
N GLY A 21 -1.92 -6.21 -8.42
CA GLY A 21 -0.82 -6.09 -7.47
C GLY A 21 -1.08 -5.07 -6.36
N SER A 22 -1.80 -3.97 -6.63
CA SER A 22 -2.13 -2.95 -5.63
C SER A 22 -2.91 -3.55 -4.46
N TYR A 23 -3.87 -4.44 -4.70
CA TYR A 23 -4.67 -5.04 -3.62
C TYR A 23 -3.94 -6.12 -2.81
N ILE A 24 -2.70 -6.46 -3.18
CA ILE A 24 -1.84 -7.35 -2.38
C ILE A 24 -0.77 -6.54 -1.62
N GLY A 25 -0.09 -5.61 -2.30
CA GLY A 25 1.07 -4.89 -1.77
C GLY A 25 0.95 -3.37 -1.75
N GLY A 26 -0.26 -2.84 -1.95
CA GLY A 26 -0.57 -1.42 -1.99
C GLY A 26 -0.01 -0.69 -3.22
N THR A 27 -0.13 0.63 -3.19
CA THR A 27 0.29 1.53 -4.27
C THR A 27 1.76 1.38 -4.65
N ILE A 28 2.63 1.00 -3.71
CA ILE A 28 4.06 0.76 -3.99
C ILE A 28 4.23 -0.47 -4.90
N ASN A 29 3.46 -1.54 -4.68
CA ASN A 29 3.48 -2.71 -5.57
C ASN A 29 2.87 -2.40 -6.94
N TYR A 30 1.83 -1.57 -6.99
CA TYR A 30 1.28 -1.05 -8.24
C TYR A 30 2.36 -0.32 -9.06
N VAL A 31 3.13 0.57 -8.43
CA VAL A 31 4.22 1.32 -9.09
C VAL A 31 5.31 0.37 -9.59
N ALA A 32 5.73 -0.61 -8.79
CA ALA A 32 6.73 -1.61 -9.20
C ALA A 32 6.32 -2.38 -10.47
N ILE A 33 5.05 -2.83 -10.52
CA ILE A 33 4.53 -3.55 -11.69
C ILE A 33 4.42 -2.62 -12.90
N CYS A 34 4.02 -1.36 -12.72
CA CYS A 34 3.97 -0.38 -13.79
C CYS A 34 5.35 -0.12 -14.40
N GLU A 35 6.38 0.02 -13.56
CA GLU A 35 7.77 0.19 -14.00
C GLU A 35 8.27 -1.05 -14.75
N ALA A 36 7.99 -2.25 -14.22
CA ALA A 36 8.41 -3.52 -14.83
C ALA A 36 7.74 -3.76 -16.19
N LEU A 37 6.47 -3.37 -16.35
CA LEU A 37 5.72 -3.53 -17.60
C LEU A 37 5.89 -2.35 -18.56
N GLY A 38 6.65 -1.32 -18.18
CA GLY A 38 6.88 -0.13 -18.99
C GLY A 38 5.59 0.64 -19.28
N VAL A 39 4.74 0.81 -18.25
CA VAL A 39 3.54 1.64 -18.33
C VAL A 39 3.95 3.11 -18.37
N SER A 40 3.28 3.91 -19.20
CA SER A 40 3.57 5.35 -19.28
C SER A 40 3.31 6.07 -17.94
N PRO A 41 4.12 7.08 -17.56
CA PRO A 41 3.97 7.78 -16.27
C PRO A 41 2.60 8.43 -16.07
N SER A 42 1.98 8.93 -17.14
CA SER A 42 0.65 9.53 -17.10
C SER A 42 -0.44 8.53 -16.75
N VAL A 43 -0.40 7.32 -17.35
CA VAL A 43 -1.36 6.25 -17.07
C VAL A 43 -1.08 5.63 -15.69
N MET A 44 0.19 5.48 -15.31
CA MET A 44 0.58 5.07 -13.96
C MET A 44 -0.02 6.00 -12.91
N ALA A 45 0.18 7.33 -13.04
CA ALA A 45 -0.36 8.33 -12.13
C ALA A 45 -1.90 8.33 -12.10
N ALA A 46 -2.55 8.16 -13.26
CA ALA A 46 -4.01 8.06 -13.34
C ALA A 46 -4.55 6.82 -12.61
N GLY A 47 -3.87 5.68 -12.71
CA GLY A 47 -4.25 4.47 -11.99
C GLY A 47 -4.04 4.56 -10.49
N VAL A 48 -2.97 5.21 -10.01
CA VAL A 48 -2.80 5.53 -8.57
C VAL A 48 -3.95 6.40 -8.07
N ALA A 49 -4.29 7.46 -8.81
CA ALA A 49 -5.41 8.32 -8.44
C ALA A 49 -6.75 7.56 -8.40
N ALA A 50 -6.98 6.65 -9.35
CA ALA A 50 -8.17 5.81 -9.38
C ALA A 50 -8.21 4.82 -8.19
N ASP A 51 -7.08 4.17 -7.87
CA ASP A 51 -6.95 3.25 -6.75
C ASP A 51 -7.27 3.94 -5.42
N ASN A 52 -6.76 5.15 -5.20
CA ASN A 52 -7.01 5.92 -3.98
C ASN A 52 -8.48 6.28 -3.78
N VAL A 53 -9.16 6.70 -4.86
CA VAL A 53 -10.60 7.01 -4.83
C VAL A 53 -11.41 5.75 -4.52
N ILE A 54 -11.02 4.61 -5.09
CA ILE A 54 -11.71 3.33 -4.87
C ILE A 54 -11.47 2.82 -3.45
N CYS A 55 -10.26 2.95 -2.92
CA CYS A 55 -9.96 2.67 -1.51
C CYS A 55 -10.82 3.51 -0.57
N ALA A 56 -11.03 4.80 -0.86
CA ALA A 56 -11.94 5.64 -0.07
C ALA A 56 -13.39 5.14 -0.14
N ILE A 57 -13.90 4.81 -1.33
CA ILE A 57 -15.25 4.24 -1.51
C ILE A 57 -15.37 2.91 -0.76
N TYR A 58 -14.34 2.06 -0.83
CA TYR A 58 -14.30 0.76 -0.16
C TYR A 58 -14.38 0.91 1.36
N PHE A 59 -13.58 1.79 1.96
CA PHE A 59 -13.65 2.05 3.40
C PHE A 59 -15.00 2.65 3.83
N ILE A 60 -15.58 3.56 3.04
CA ILE A 60 -16.93 4.08 3.30
C ILE A 60 -17.95 2.95 3.30
N ALA A 61 -17.86 2.01 2.34
CA ALA A 61 -18.76 0.86 2.27
C ALA A 61 -18.57 -0.09 3.45
N LEU A 62 -17.33 -0.40 3.84
CA LEU A 62 -17.02 -1.21 5.02
C LEU A 62 -17.54 -0.56 6.30
N PHE A 63 -17.25 0.73 6.54
CA PHE A 63 -17.74 1.44 7.72
C PHE A 63 -19.27 1.54 7.75
N SER A 64 -19.90 1.74 6.58
CA SER A 64 -21.37 1.70 6.48
C SER A 64 -21.93 0.32 6.83
N LEU A 65 -21.26 -0.75 6.40
CA LEU A 65 -21.66 -2.11 6.73
C LEU A 65 -21.43 -2.42 8.22
N ALA A 66 -20.30 -1.99 8.79
CA ALA A 66 -19.94 -2.13 10.20
C ALA A 66 -20.85 -1.31 11.13
N SER A 67 -21.39 -0.17 10.68
CA SER A 67 -22.27 0.69 11.49
C SER A 67 -23.55 0.00 12.00
N LYS A 68 -23.93 -1.12 11.38
CA LYS A 68 -25.08 -1.95 11.77
C LYS A 68 -24.74 -2.98 12.84
N ILE A 69 -23.46 -3.11 13.18
CA ILE A 69 -22.94 -4.04 14.18
C ILE A 69 -22.83 -3.26 15.50
N PRO A 70 -23.41 -3.76 16.61
CA PRO A 70 -23.27 -3.12 17.91
C PRO A 70 -21.77 -3.00 18.27
N PRO A 71 -21.30 -1.82 18.70
CA PRO A 71 -19.91 -1.65 19.12
C PRO A 71 -19.62 -2.63 20.25
N GLU A 72 -18.48 -3.32 20.19
CA GLU A 72 -18.00 -4.08 21.33
C GLU A 72 -17.82 -3.13 22.51
N ALA A 73 -18.17 -3.57 23.71
CA ALA A 73 -17.86 -2.83 24.92
C ALA A 73 -16.36 -2.56 24.90
N SER A 74 -15.98 -1.28 24.82
CA SER A 74 -14.60 -0.86 24.70
C SER A 74 -13.79 -1.51 25.81
N ALA A 75 -13.03 -2.56 25.48
CA ALA A 75 -11.74 -2.70 26.13
C ALA A 75 -11.09 -1.35 25.87
N SER A 76 -10.78 -0.62 26.94
CA SER A 76 -10.07 0.65 26.89
C SER A 76 -8.78 0.43 26.12
N SER A 77 -8.86 0.60 24.81
CA SER A 77 -7.72 0.56 23.91
C SER A 77 -7.04 1.89 24.14
N ASP A 78 -6.05 1.85 25.02
CA ASP A 78 -5.00 2.85 25.21
C ASP A 78 -4.12 2.96 23.93
N ASP A 79 -4.75 2.88 22.75
CA ASP A 79 -4.16 2.48 21.47
C ASP A 79 -4.51 3.48 20.34
N ALA A 80 -5.11 4.63 20.68
CA ALA A 80 -5.33 5.74 19.75
C ALA A 80 -4.22 6.81 19.81
N THR A 81 -3.13 6.54 20.53
CA THR A 81 -1.88 7.27 20.36
C THR A 81 -0.78 6.26 20.66
N GLN A 82 -0.13 5.73 19.62
CA GLN A 82 1.24 5.25 19.83
C GLN A 82 2.07 6.47 20.20
N VAL A 83 2.01 6.86 21.47
CA VAL A 83 3.01 7.70 22.09
C VAL A 83 4.24 6.84 22.01
N VAL A 84 5.07 7.08 20.99
CA VAL A 84 6.40 6.51 20.92
C VAL A 84 7.04 6.94 22.23
N ASN A 85 7.15 6.02 23.19
CA ASN A 85 7.91 6.22 24.41
C ASN A 85 9.37 6.26 23.96
N LEU A 86 9.77 7.42 23.44
CA LEU A 86 11.16 7.77 23.21
C LEU A 86 11.77 7.85 24.58
N ASP A 87 12.41 6.76 25.00
CA ASP A 87 13.15 6.69 26.24
C ASP A 87 14.19 7.84 26.22
N PRO A 88 14.07 8.88 27.07
CA PRO A 88 14.85 10.12 26.94
C PRO A 88 16.36 9.90 27.17
N SER A 89 16.74 8.72 27.65
CA SER A 89 18.10 8.37 28.07
C SER A 89 19.03 7.96 26.93
N ASN A 90 18.55 7.77 25.71
CA ASN A 90 19.38 7.36 24.57
C ASN A 90 19.37 8.40 23.47
N LYS A 91 20.55 8.74 22.92
CA LYS A 91 20.78 9.70 21.83
C LYS A 91 19.78 9.52 20.68
N PRO A 92 18.60 10.18 20.71
CA PRO A 92 17.46 9.75 19.89
C PRO A 92 17.66 10.20 18.44
N VAL A 93 18.26 11.40 18.29
CA VAL A 93 18.66 11.97 17.01
C VAL A 93 19.69 11.09 16.30
N LEU A 94 20.67 10.52 17.03
CA LEU A 94 21.70 9.67 16.43
C LEU A 94 21.12 8.35 15.94
N GLN A 95 20.21 7.74 16.71
CA GLN A 95 19.55 6.49 16.31
C GLN A 95 18.63 6.71 15.11
N ILE A 96 17.87 7.80 15.08
CA ILE A 96 17.07 8.20 13.92
C ILE A 96 17.96 8.42 12.68
N ALA A 97 19.04 9.19 12.83
CA ALA A 97 19.98 9.43 11.74
C ALA A 97 20.61 8.12 11.22
N THR A 98 20.93 7.19 12.13
CA THR A 98 21.47 5.87 11.79
C THR A 98 20.42 5.02 11.06
N ALA A 99 19.16 5.00 11.53
CA ALA A 99 18.05 4.30 10.88
C ALA A 99 17.86 4.79 9.44
N VAL A 100 17.80 6.11 9.25
CA VAL A 100 17.65 6.74 7.93
C VAL A 100 18.85 6.46 7.03
N ALA A 101 20.08 6.55 7.56
CA ALA A 101 21.30 6.24 6.81
C ALA A 101 21.33 4.77 6.35
N VAL A 102 20.95 3.84 7.22
CA VAL A 102 20.83 2.41 6.88
C VAL A 102 19.78 2.19 5.80
N SER A 103 18.60 2.82 5.91
CA SER A 103 17.57 2.77 4.86
C SER A 103 18.08 3.27 3.51
N PHE A 104 18.77 4.41 3.47
CA PHE A 104 19.36 4.93 2.22
C PHE A 104 20.44 4.00 1.66
N ALA A 105 21.28 3.41 2.52
CA ALA A 105 22.29 2.45 2.10
C ALA A 105 21.64 1.21 1.47
N ILE A 106 20.60 0.65 2.09
CA ILE A 106 19.85 -0.49 1.55
C ILE A 106 19.21 -0.13 0.21
N CYS A 107 18.53 1.01 0.09
CA CYS A 107 17.96 1.48 -1.17
C CYS A 107 19.05 1.61 -2.26
N LYS A 108 20.22 2.17 -1.92
CA LYS A 108 21.31 2.34 -2.88
C LYS A 108 21.91 1.01 -3.32
N ILE A 109 22.05 0.06 -2.40
CA ILE A 109 22.53 -1.29 -2.67
C ILE A 109 21.52 -2.04 -3.56
N GLY A 110 20.24 -2.03 -3.18
CA GLY A 110 19.17 -2.71 -3.93
C GLY A 110 19.05 -2.17 -5.36
N THR A 111 18.97 -0.85 -5.53
CA THR A 111 18.95 -0.24 -6.88
C THR A 111 20.22 -0.52 -7.69
N SER A 112 21.40 -0.52 -7.05
CA SER A 112 22.66 -0.84 -7.73
C SER A 112 22.72 -2.31 -8.17
N PHE A 113 22.19 -3.21 -7.34
CA PHE A 113 22.10 -4.62 -7.63
C PHE A 113 21.16 -4.86 -8.82
N CYS A 114 19.96 -4.29 -8.81
CA CYS A 114 19.02 -4.41 -9.94
C CYS A 114 19.59 -3.84 -11.25
N ARG A 115 20.30 -2.72 -11.18
CA ARG A 115 21.00 -2.14 -12.34
C ARG A 115 22.10 -3.05 -12.89
N PHE A 116 22.82 -3.76 -12.00
CA PHE A 116 23.84 -4.72 -12.42
C PHE A 116 23.24 -5.88 -13.22
N PHE A 117 22.04 -6.35 -12.84
CA PHE A 117 21.33 -7.39 -13.59
C PHE A 117 20.55 -6.86 -14.81
N GLY A 118 20.46 -5.54 -15.00
CA GLY A 118 19.81 -4.93 -16.16
C GLY A 118 18.30 -5.15 -16.23
N THR A 119 17.65 -5.56 -15.13
CA THR A 119 16.21 -5.86 -15.10
C THR A 119 15.39 -4.62 -14.75
N GLN A 120 14.51 -4.20 -15.64
CA GLN A 120 13.62 -3.06 -15.43
C GLN A 120 12.53 -3.39 -14.38
N GLY A 121 12.28 -2.47 -13.44
CA GLY A 121 11.20 -2.57 -12.44
C GLY A 121 11.43 -3.53 -11.26
N CYS A 122 12.66 -4.06 -11.11
CA CYS A 122 13.00 -4.96 -10.00
C CYS A 122 13.44 -4.20 -8.72
N ASP A 123 13.64 -2.88 -8.81
CA ASP A 123 14.20 -2.06 -7.73
C ASP A 123 13.42 -2.21 -6.42
N LEU A 124 12.09 -1.99 -6.47
CA LEU A 124 11.23 -2.06 -5.29
C LEU A 124 11.17 -3.48 -4.68
N PRO A 125 10.87 -4.56 -5.44
CA PRO A 125 10.89 -5.93 -4.91
C PRO A 125 12.25 -6.34 -4.33
N ALA A 126 13.35 -5.96 -4.97
CA ALA A 126 14.69 -6.32 -4.51
C ALA A 126 15.05 -5.60 -3.20
N ILE A 127 14.73 -4.31 -3.07
CA ILE A 127 14.90 -3.57 -1.82
C ILE A 127 14.11 -4.27 -0.70
N THR A 128 12.84 -4.61 -0.93
CA THR A 128 12.02 -5.34 0.05
C THR A 128 12.66 -6.67 0.43
N ALA A 129 13.13 -7.46 -0.53
CA ALA A 129 13.78 -8.74 -0.27
C ALA A 129 15.07 -8.58 0.56
N ILE A 130 15.88 -7.55 0.28
CA ILE A 130 17.09 -7.25 1.06
C ILE A 130 16.72 -6.83 2.48
N VAL A 131 15.72 -5.97 2.67
CA VAL A 131 15.25 -5.56 4.01
C VAL A 131 14.79 -6.77 4.83
N VAL A 132 13.96 -7.63 4.24
CA VAL A 132 13.47 -8.85 4.91
C VAL A 132 14.64 -9.78 5.26
N LEU A 133 15.58 -9.97 4.33
CA LEU A 133 16.75 -10.82 4.55
C LEU A 133 17.63 -10.28 5.69
N LEU A 134 17.94 -8.98 5.69
CA LEU A 134 18.76 -8.35 6.71
C LEU A 134 18.07 -8.34 8.08
N GLY A 135 16.76 -8.07 8.12
CA GLY A 135 15.96 -8.15 9.35
C GLY A 135 15.92 -9.57 9.92
N THR A 136 15.91 -10.58 9.05
CA THR A 136 15.93 -12.00 9.45
C THR A 136 17.31 -12.46 9.94
N LEU A 137 18.39 -12.03 9.27
CA LEU A 137 19.76 -12.45 9.61
C LEU A 137 20.35 -11.70 10.81
N PHE A 138 19.97 -10.44 11.05
CA PHE A 138 20.54 -9.58 12.09
C PHE A 138 19.48 -8.97 13.04
N PRO A 139 18.58 -9.77 13.64
CA PRO A 139 17.44 -9.25 14.39
C PRO A 139 17.86 -8.41 15.61
N ALA A 140 18.99 -8.73 16.25
CA ALA A 140 19.48 -7.99 17.42
C ALA A 140 19.94 -6.56 17.07
N TYR A 141 20.55 -6.36 15.89
CA TYR A 141 20.98 -5.05 15.42
C TYR A 141 19.78 -4.17 15.06
N TYR A 142 18.84 -4.71 14.28
CA TYR A 142 17.64 -3.98 13.85
C TYR A 142 16.67 -3.70 15.00
N ARG A 143 16.63 -4.55 16.05
CA ARG A 143 15.83 -4.27 17.26
C ARG A 143 16.25 -2.99 17.98
N ASN A 144 17.55 -2.69 18.04
CA ASN A 144 18.04 -1.45 18.65
C ASN A 144 17.70 -0.21 17.80
N LEU A 145 17.41 -0.41 16.51
CA LEU A 145 17.05 0.63 15.55
C LEU A 145 15.52 0.77 15.38
N ALA A 146 14.74 -0.24 15.82
CA ALA A 146 13.30 -0.32 15.63
C ALA A 146 12.56 0.86 16.27
N ASN A 147 12.81 1.14 17.56
CA ASN A 147 12.10 2.23 18.26
C ASN A 147 12.30 3.61 17.59
N ALA A 148 13.50 3.88 17.06
CA ALA A 148 13.81 5.11 16.33
C ALA A 148 13.23 5.09 14.90
N GLY A 149 13.26 3.92 14.25
CA GLY A 149 12.70 3.70 12.92
C GLY A 149 11.17 3.83 12.89
N ASP A 150 10.48 3.33 13.91
CA ASP A 150 9.02 3.33 14.02
C ASP A 150 8.46 4.75 14.04
N ALA A 151 9.07 5.66 14.82
CA ALA A 151 8.67 7.06 14.87
C ALA A 151 8.75 7.73 13.48
N VAL A 152 9.86 7.50 12.76
CA VAL A 152 10.06 8.04 11.41
C VAL A 152 9.11 7.38 10.42
N ALA A 153 8.91 6.07 10.52
CA ALA A 153 8.01 5.32 9.65
C ALA A 153 6.56 5.79 9.79
N ILE A 154 6.08 6.03 11.00
CA ILE A 154 4.72 6.57 11.25
C ILE A 154 4.58 7.94 10.59
N VAL A 155 5.52 8.86 10.80
CA VAL A 155 5.48 10.20 10.18
C VAL A 155 5.49 10.11 8.65
N LEU A 156 6.37 9.30 8.08
CA LEU A 156 6.46 9.09 6.63
C LEU A 156 5.18 8.43 6.07
N MET A 157 4.57 7.50 6.79
CA MET A 157 3.30 6.88 6.42
C MET A 157 2.16 7.90 6.41
N GLN A 158 2.10 8.80 7.39
CA GLN A 158 1.10 9.87 7.41
C GLN A 158 1.28 10.83 6.23
N ILE A 159 2.52 11.24 5.93
CA ILE A 159 2.83 12.06 4.75
C ILE A 159 2.44 11.33 3.46
N PHE A 160 2.77 10.04 3.36
CA PHE A 160 2.40 9.21 2.22
C PHE A 160 0.88 9.19 2.02
N PHE A 161 0.09 8.86 3.06
CA PHE A 161 -1.37 8.86 2.96
C PHE A 161 -1.95 10.24 2.65
N ALA A 162 -1.39 11.30 3.21
CA ALA A 162 -1.82 12.67 2.91
C ALA A 162 -1.58 13.02 1.43
N VAL A 163 -0.41 12.69 0.88
CA VAL A 163 -0.08 12.94 -0.54
C VAL A 163 -0.94 12.09 -1.47
N VAL A 164 -1.12 10.80 -1.13
CA VAL A 164 -1.99 9.85 -1.85
C VAL A 164 -3.44 10.36 -1.88
N GLY A 165 -3.96 10.82 -0.75
CA GLY A 165 -5.29 11.42 -0.63
C GLY A 165 -5.42 12.72 -1.43
N ALA A 166 -4.45 13.64 -1.30
CA ALA A 166 -4.44 14.91 -2.03
C ALA A 166 -4.30 14.73 -3.55
N SER A 167 -3.58 13.69 -4.00
CA SER A 167 -3.43 13.35 -5.42
C SER A 167 -4.70 12.72 -6.01
N GLY A 168 -5.63 12.27 -5.18
CA GLY A 168 -6.92 11.72 -5.59
C GLY A 168 -7.81 12.78 -6.23
N SER A 169 -7.83 12.87 -7.56
CA SER A 169 -8.75 13.75 -8.29
C SER A 169 -9.85 12.93 -8.96
N ILE A 170 -11.00 12.83 -8.31
CA ILE A 170 -12.19 12.12 -8.81
C ILE A 170 -12.58 12.62 -10.20
N ARG A 171 -12.54 13.95 -10.41
CA ARG A 171 -12.86 14.57 -11.70
C ARG A 171 -11.84 14.17 -12.78
N ASN A 172 -10.55 14.13 -12.45
CA ASN A 172 -9.52 13.72 -13.38
C ASN A 172 -9.61 12.23 -13.72
N VAL A 173 -9.91 11.38 -12.75
CA VAL A 173 -10.11 9.93 -12.97
C VAL A 173 -11.30 9.66 -13.88
N MET A 174 -12.44 10.31 -13.63
CA MET A 174 -13.64 10.15 -14.47
C MET A 174 -13.45 10.65 -15.90
N ASN A 175 -12.68 11.73 -16.09
CA ASN A 175 -12.48 12.33 -17.42
C ASN A 175 -11.36 11.67 -18.22
N THR A 176 -10.27 11.28 -17.56
CA THR A 176 -9.05 10.79 -18.23
C THR A 176 -9.08 9.28 -18.40
N THR A 177 -9.64 8.54 -17.43
CA THR A 177 -9.60 7.08 -17.49
C THR A 177 -10.80 6.38 -16.84
N PRO A 178 -12.02 6.61 -17.34
CA PRO A 178 -13.24 6.01 -16.78
C PRO A 178 -13.21 4.47 -16.82
N SER A 179 -12.53 3.88 -17.81
CA SER A 179 -12.39 2.43 -17.95
C SER A 179 -11.59 1.78 -16.80
N ILE A 180 -10.51 2.43 -16.33
CA ILE A 180 -9.70 1.96 -15.20
C ILE A 180 -10.53 1.98 -13.91
N PHE A 181 -11.28 3.07 -13.71
CA PHE A 181 -12.13 3.23 -12.54
C PHE A 181 -13.20 2.14 -12.46
N VAL A 182 -13.92 1.89 -13.56
CA VAL A 182 -14.94 0.82 -13.60
C VAL A 182 -14.30 -0.55 -13.38
N PHE A 183 -13.11 -0.80 -13.95
CA PHE A 183 -12.40 -2.06 -13.75
C PHE A 183 -12.08 -2.31 -12.27
N ALA A 184 -11.45 -1.33 -11.62
CA ALA A 184 -11.06 -1.46 -10.22
C ALA A 184 -12.29 -1.50 -9.29
N LEU A 185 -13.38 -0.81 -9.62
CA LEU A 185 -14.64 -0.90 -8.86
C LEU A 185 -15.26 -2.31 -8.95
N VAL A 186 -15.26 -2.92 -10.14
CA VAL A 186 -15.68 -4.32 -10.31
C VAL A 186 -14.77 -5.24 -9.51
N GLN A 187 -13.46 -5.04 -9.56
CA GLN A 187 -12.49 -5.85 -8.84
C GLN A 187 -12.73 -5.82 -7.32
N VAL A 188 -12.87 -4.63 -6.73
CA VAL A 188 -13.14 -4.48 -5.30
C VAL A 188 -14.51 -5.03 -4.92
N SER A 189 -15.51 -4.87 -5.78
CA SER A 189 -16.85 -5.45 -5.55
C SER A 189 -16.79 -6.98 -5.53
N VAL A 190 -16.08 -7.60 -6.47
CA VAL A 190 -15.87 -9.05 -6.51
C VAL A 190 -15.08 -9.51 -5.28
N HIS A 191 -14.04 -8.78 -4.89
CA HIS A 191 -13.27 -9.09 -3.68
C HIS A 191 -14.15 -9.06 -2.43
N LEU A 192 -14.95 -8.00 -2.24
CA LEU A 192 -15.85 -7.88 -1.10
C LEU A 192 -16.91 -9.00 -1.08
N ILE A 193 -17.52 -9.29 -2.24
CA ILE A 193 -18.53 -10.36 -2.36
C ILE A 193 -17.90 -11.72 -2.06
N ALA A 194 -16.70 -12.00 -2.57
CA ALA A 194 -16.00 -13.25 -2.32
C ALA A 194 -15.64 -13.41 -0.84
N THR A 195 -15.11 -12.37 -0.20
CA THR A 195 -14.74 -12.38 1.22
C THR A 195 -15.98 -12.59 2.10
N LEU A 196 -17.05 -11.81 1.89
CA LEU A 196 -18.29 -11.96 2.66
C LEU A 196 -19.00 -13.29 2.37
N GLY A 197 -19.00 -13.73 1.10
CA GLY A 197 -19.63 -14.98 0.67
C GLY A 197 -18.94 -16.22 1.23
N LEU A 198 -17.60 -16.25 1.17
CA LEU A 198 -16.80 -17.32 1.74
C LEU A 198 -16.85 -17.30 3.27
N GLY A 199 -16.80 -16.12 3.87
CA GLY A 199 -17.00 -15.94 5.32
C GLY A 199 -18.33 -16.53 5.79
N LYS A 200 -19.42 -16.21 5.08
CA LYS A 200 -20.75 -16.77 5.36
C LYS A 200 -20.82 -18.28 5.15
N LEU A 201 -20.16 -18.82 4.12
CA LEU A 201 -20.10 -20.27 3.86
C LEU A 201 -19.35 -21.02 4.96
N LEU A 202 -18.30 -20.41 5.51
CA LEU A 202 -17.49 -20.97 6.60
C LEU A 202 -18.12 -20.72 7.99
N GLY A 203 -19.29 -20.08 8.07
CA GLY A 203 -19.97 -19.76 9.32
C GLY A 203 -19.24 -18.71 10.17
N LEU A 204 -18.35 -17.92 9.57
CA LEU A 204 -17.66 -16.83 10.26
C LEU A 204 -18.63 -15.67 10.48
N ASP A 205 -18.61 -15.10 11.69
CA ASP A 205 -19.42 -13.95 12.04
C ASP A 205 -19.02 -12.76 11.15
N VAL A 206 -20.01 -12.05 10.60
CA VAL A 206 -19.82 -10.87 9.73
C VAL A 206 -18.96 -9.81 10.45
N LYS A 207 -18.99 -9.81 11.78
CA LYS A 207 -18.09 -9.03 12.66
C LYS A 207 -16.60 -9.19 12.38
N MET A 208 -16.13 -10.38 11.99
CA MET A 208 -14.71 -10.63 11.73
C MET A 208 -14.29 -10.35 10.29
N LEU A 209 -15.25 -10.00 9.43
CA LEU A 209 -15.07 -9.92 7.97
C LEU A 209 -15.17 -8.49 7.43
N VAL A 210 -15.64 -7.53 8.24
CA VAL A 210 -15.92 -6.14 7.86
C VAL A 210 -15.02 -5.20 8.66
#